data_AF-A0A8K0VUQ3-F1
#
_entry.id   AF-A0A8K0VUQ3-F1
#
_cell.length_a   1.000
_cell.length_b   1.000
_cell.length_c   1.000
_cell.angle_alpha   90.00
_cell.angle_beta   90.00
_cell.angle_gamma   90.00
#
_symmetry.space_group_name_H-M   'P 1'
#
loop_
_entity.id
_entity.type
_entity.pdbx_description
1 polymer ?
#
loop_
_entity_poly.entity_id
_entity_poly.type
_entity_poly.pdbx_seq_one_letter_code
_entity_poly.pdbx_strand_id
1 'polypeptide(L)'
;MKDVIPREVQVKKASEIQAPDGPQTDGMIRMPAIVDQSEQICGTVMVAKPHTASAVHHHGEEDTIVYAAKGHGAIVSGPDGSKRQELGPGDFALIPAYAEHQEVNDSDEDIVWIITRGGRNPIVHNLRGWSRAHEILPQEGAF
;
A
#
# COMPACT_ATOMS: atom_id res chain seq x y z
N MET A 1 1.59 -17.16 32.67
CA MET A 1 2.19 -15.95 32.07
C MET A 1 2.73 -16.36 30.71
N LYS A 2 2.48 -15.61 29.62
CA LYS A 2 3.19 -15.89 28.36
C LYS A 2 4.63 -15.44 28.56
N ASP A 3 5.60 -16.33 28.38
CA ASP A 3 7.00 -15.95 28.43
C ASP A 3 7.26 -14.90 27.34
N VAL A 4 7.64 -13.70 27.75
CA VAL A 4 8.05 -12.64 26.83
C VAL A 4 9.51 -12.92 26.48
N ILE A 5 9.72 -13.60 25.36
CA ILE A 5 11.06 -13.81 24.81
C ILE A 5 11.53 -12.49 24.18
N PRO A 6 12.67 -11.92 24.62
CA PRO A 6 13.25 -10.74 23.98
C PRO A 6 13.48 -10.97 22.49
N ARG A 7 13.13 -9.98 21.66
CA ARG A 7 13.37 -10.00 20.21
C ARG A 7 14.48 -9.02 19.85
N GLU A 8 15.24 -9.33 18.81
CA GLU A 8 16.34 -8.51 18.30
C GLU A 8 15.87 -7.45 17.29
N VAL A 9 16.62 -6.36 17.18
CA VAL A 9 16.41 -5.33 16.15
C VAL A 9 16.85 -5.86 14.79
N GLN A 10 15.99 -5.71 13.79
CA GLN A 10 16.26 -6.13 12.42
C GLN A 10 16.45 -4.91 11.51
N VAL A 11 17.39 -5.00 10.57
CA VAL A 11 17.69 -3.94 9.61
C VAL A 11 17.76 -4.54 8.21
N LYS A 12 16.91 -4.05 7.29
CA LYS A 12 17.07 -4.23 5.85
C LYS A 12 17.81 -3.01 5.30
N LYS A 13 18.96 -3.21 4.65
CA LYS A 13 19.68 -2.09 4.02
C LYS A 13 18.97 -1.67 2.74
N ALA A 14 19.01 -0.38 2.41
CA ALA A 14 18.38 0.13 1.19
C ALA A 14 18.89 -0.58 -0.07
N SER A 15 20.18 -0.96 -0.10
CA SER A 15 20.79 -1.73 -1.19
C SER A 15 20.25 -3.16 -1.35
N GLU A 16 19.49 -3.66 -0.37
CA GLU A 16 18.89 -5.00 -0.36
C GLU A 16 17.37 -4.95 -0.63
N ILE A 17 16.80 -3.76 -0.84
CA ILE A 17 15.40 -3.56 -1.18
C ILE A 17 15.29 -3.59 -2.70
N GLN A 18 14.67 -4.65 -3.22
CA GLN A 18 14.50 -4.87 -4.64
C GLN A 18 13.06 -5.26 -4.96
N ALA A 19 12.64 -5.04 -6.20
CA ALA A 19 11.38 -5.57 -6.68
C ALA A 19 11.41 -7.11 -6.61
N PRO A 20 10.33 -7.77 -6.17
CA PRO A 20 10.23 -9.21 -6.23
C PRO A 20 10.11 -9.67 -7.69
N ASP A 21 10.49 -10.92 -7.94
CA ASP A 21 10.21 -11.57 -9.21
C ASP A 21 8.70 -11.78 -9.38
N GLY A 22 8.20 -11.68 -10.60
CA GLY A 22 6.79 -11.92 -10.94
C GLY A 22 6.01 -10.68 -11.35
N PRO A 23 4.72 -10.83 -11.67
CA PRO A 23 3.91 -9.76 -12.19
C PRO A 23 3.66 -8.66 -11.15
N GLN A 24 3.81 -7.41 -11.59
CA GLN A 24 3.39 -6.20 -10.88
C GLN A 24 2.45 -5.44 -11.81
N THR A 25 1.63 -4.53 -11.26
CA THR A 25 0.94 -3.55 -12.11
C THR A 25 2.00 -2.74 -12.85
N ASP A 26 1.85 -2.59 -14.17
CA ASP A 26 2.84 -1.90 -14.99
C ASP A 26 3.11 -0.49 -14.47
N GLY A 27 4.39 -0.16 -14.34
CA GLY A 27 4.85 1.10 -13.77
C GLY A 27 4.60 1.31 -12.26
N MET A 28 3.98 0.37 -11.55
CA MET A 28 3.78 0.42 -10.09
C MET A 28 4.60 -0.67 -9.40
N ILE A 29 5.80 -0.30 -8.94
CA ILE A 29 6.82 -1.20 -8.42
C ILE A 29 6.75 -1.23 -6.90
N ARG A 30 6.46 -2.40 -6.32
CA ARG A 30 6.37 -2.59 -4.86
C ARG A 30 7.53 -3.47 -4.39
N MET A 31 8.41 -2.91 -3.57
CA MET A 31 9.64 -3.55 -3.10
C MET A 31 9.53 -3.80 -1.58
N PRO A 32 9.42 -5.06 -1.13
CA PRO A 32 9.27 -5.37 0.28
C PRO A 32 10.54 -4.99 1.06
N ALA A 33 10.37 -4.20 2.12
CA ALA A 33 11.48 -3.78 2.99
C ALA A 33 11.52 -4.64 4.26
N ILE A 34 10.41 -4.66 5.01
CA ILE A 34 10.23 -5.45 6.24
C ILE A 34 8.92 -6.22 6.10
N VAL A 35 8.99 -7.48 5.70
CA VAL A 35 7.85 -8.37 5.50
C VAL A 35 8.20 -9.71 6.15
N ASP A 36 7.24 -10.40 6.75
CA ASP A 36 7.42 -11.68 7.44
C ASP A 36 8.31 -11.64 8.71
N GLN A 37 8.57 -10.44 9.25
CA GLN A 37 9.47 -10.24 10.41
C GLN A 37 8.75 -9.84 11.70
N SER A 38 7.50 -9.37 11.60
CA SER A 38 6.68 -8.91 12.72
C SER A 38 5.25 -9.40 12.52
N GLU A 39 4.53 -9.67 13.62
CA GLU A 39 3.10 -10.03 13.56
C GLU A 39 2.19 -8.79 13.47
N GLN A 40 2.75 -7.60 13.70
CA GLN A 40 1.96 -6.38 13.88
C GLN A 40 2.06 -5.41 12.71
N ILE A 41 3.23 -5.34 12.06
CA ILE A 41 3.47 -4.39 10.98
C ILE A 41 4.40 -4.95 9.92
N CYS A 42 4.20 -4.48 8.68
CA CYS A 42 5.12 -4.68 7.58
C CYS A 42 5.36 -3.36 6.83
N GLY A 43 6.44 -3.30 6.07
CA GLY A 43 6.92 -2.11 5.38
C GLY A 43 7.33 -2.40 3.94
N THR A 44 6.91 -1.56 3.01
CA THR A 44 7.17 -1.65 1.57
C THR A 44 7.59 -0.30 1.01
N VAL A 45 8.56 -0.29 0.09
CA VAL A 45 8.86 0.88 -0.74
C VAL A 45 8.09 0.75 -2.04
N MET A 46 7.24 1.71 -2.35
CA MET A 46 6.50 1.78 -3.60
C MET A 46 7.11 2.87 -4.49
N VAL A 47 7.33 2.55 -5.76
CA VAL A 47 7.67 3.51 -6.82
C VAL A 47 6.58 3.46 -7.87
N ALA A 48 5.95 4.60 -8.16
CA ALA A 48 5.06 4.72 -9.31
C ALA A 48 5.74 5.57 -10.38
N LYS A 49 5.82 5.03 -11.60
CA LYS A 49 6.36 5.71 -12.77
C LYS A 49 5.44 6.85 -13.22
N PRO A 50 5.94 7.81 -14.03
CA PRO A 50 5.13 8.87 -14.59
C PRO A 50 3.87 8.34 -15.27
N HIS A 51 2.75 9.04 -15.10
CA HIS A 51 1.48 8.73 -15.76
C HIS A 51 0.97 7.31 -15.48
N THR A 52 1.09 6.86 -14.22
CA THR A 52 0.61 5.54 -13.79
C THR A 52 -0.44 5.64 -12.69
N ALA A 53 -1.34 4.65 -12.67
CA ALA A 53 -2.27 4.44 -11.57
C ALA A 53 -2.34 2.95 -11.27
N SER A 54 -2.51 2.60 -9.99
CA SER A 54 -2.84 1.22 -9.63
C SER A 54 -4.27 0.86 -10.04
N ALA A 55 -4.61 -0.43 -9.98
CA ALA A 55 -6.01 -0.85 -10.02
C ALA A 55 -6.74 -0.41 -8.74
N VAL A 56 -8.07 -0.30 -8.79
CA VAL A 56 -8.88 -0.13 -7.58
C VAL A 56 -8.72 -1.37 -6.71
N HIS A 57 -8.40 -1.19 -5.43
CA HIS A 57 -8.17 -2.29 -4.51
C HIS A 57 -8.37 -1.86 -3.05
N HIS A 58 -8.35 -2.82 -2.12
CA HIS A 58 -8.28 -2.59 -0.68
C HIS A 58 -7.30 -3.56 0.00
N HIS A 59 -6.96 -3.28 1.26
CA HIS A 59 -5.97 -4.06 2.04
C HIS A 59 -6.58 -4.99 3.08
N GLY A 60 -7.82 -5.43 2.84
CA GLY A 60 -8.56 -6.25 3.80
C GLY A 60 -8.66 -5.55 5.16
N GLU A 61 -8.26 -6.24 6.22
CA GLU A 61 -8.26 -5.75 7.60
C GLU A 61 -7.07 -4.85 7.98
N GLU A 62 -6.11 -4.63 7.06
CA GLU A 62 -4.91 -3.84 7.37
C GLU A 62 -5.17 -2.33 7.21
N ASP A 63 -4.99 -1.58 8.28
CA ASP A 63 -4.76 -0.14 8.17
C ASP A 63 -3.41 0.11 7.50
N THR A 64 -3.36 1.12 6.63
CA THR A 64 -2.16 1.48 5.87
C THR A 64 -1.78 2.94 6.10
N ILE A 65 -0.53 3.16 6.48
CA ILE A 65 0.09 4.49 6.51
C ILE A 65 0.98 4.62 5.27
N VAL A 66 0.79 5.71 4.54
CA VAL A 66 1.67 6.14 3.45
C VAL A 66 2.46 7.35 3.92
N TYR A 67 3.78 7.30 3.75
CA TYR A 67 4.65 8.46 3.84
C TYR A 67 5.22 8.77 2.45
N ALA A 68 4.91 9.96 1.93
CA ALA A 68 5.41 10.38 0.63
C ALA A 68 6.86 10.87 0.76
N ALA A 69 7.82 10.07 0.27
CA ALA A 69 9.24 10.37 0.40
C ALA A 69 9.78 11.21 -0.78
N LYS A 70 9.25 11.01 -1.99
CA LYS A 70 9.63 11.74 -3.21
C LYS A 70 8.43 11.91 -4.15
N GLY A 71 8.41 13.03 -4.86
CA GLY A 71 7.47 13.32 -5.95
C GLY A 71 6.09 13.72 -5.44
N HIS A 72 5.18 14.00 -6.38
CA HIS A 72 3.82 14.42 -6.09
C HIS A 72 2.84 13.48 -6.78
N GLY A 73 1.95 12.88 -6.00
CA GLY A 73 0.92 11.97 -6.49
C GLY A 73 -0.37 12.19 -5.72
N ALA A 74 -1.32 11.27 -5.88
CA ALA A 74 -2.58 11.33 -5.17
C ALA A 74 -3.09 9.95 -4.78
N ILE A 75 -3.87 9.91 -3.71
CA ILE A 75 -4.73 8.77 -3.39
C ILE A 75 -6.15 9.14 -3.83
N VAL A 76 -6.71 8.35 -4.74
CA VAL A 76 -8.12 8.43 -5.14
C VAL A 76 -8.90 7.42 -4.30
N SER A 77 -10.07 7.81 -3.83
CA SER A 77 -10.91 6.99 -2.93
C SER A 77 -12.39 7.39 -2.99
N GLY A 78 -13.22 6.69 -2.21
CA GLY A 78 -14.64 6.95 -2.08
C GLY A 78 -15.49 6.34 -3.19
N PRO A 79 -16.82 6.48 -3.11
CA PRO A 79 -17.72 5.91 -4.12
C PRO A 79 -17.36 6.41 -5.51
N ASP A 80 -17.21 5.48 -6.46
CA ASP A 80 -16.83 5.75 -7.84
C ASP A 80 -15.55 6.59 -8.01
N GLY A 81 -14.63 6.56 -7.02
CA GLY A 81 -13.38 7.34 -7.06
C GLY A 81 -13.58 8.85 -6.93
N SER A 82 -14.70 9.28 -6.33
CA SER A 82 -15.11 10.69 -6.24
C SER A 82 -14.21 11.59 -5.38
N LYS A 83 -13.32 11.03 -4.57
CA LYS A 83 -12.42 11.80 -3.70
C LYS A 83 -10.98 11.63 -4.15
N ARG A 84 -10.24 12.73 -4.23
CA ARG A 84 -8.80 12.74 -4.52
C ARG A 84 -8.06 13.51 -3.42
N GLN A 85 -6.98 12.93 -2.92
CA GLN A 85 -6.13 13.50 -1.88
C GLN A 85 -4.71 13.58 -2.44
N GLU A 86 -4.20 14.78 -2.68
CA GLU A 86 -2.81 14.96 -3.11
C GLU A 86 -1.84 14.64 -1.98
N LEU A 87 -0.67 14.11 -2.34
CA LEU A 87 0.45 13.87 -1.44
C LEU A 87 1.74 14.36 -2.10
N GLY A 88 2.48 15.19 -1.36
CA GLY A 88 3.83 15.63 -1.70
C GLY A 88 4.88 15.16 -0.67
N PRO A 89 6.17 15.44 -0.90
CA PRO A 89 7.23 14.97 -0.01
C PRO A 89 7.06 15.48 1.43
N GLY A 90 7.04 14.55 2.39
CA GLY A 90 6.83 14.84 3.81
C GLY A 90 5.42 14.57 4.31
N ASP A 91 4.44 14.40 3.42
CA ASP A 91 3.05 14.15 3.79
C ASP A 91 2.83 12.71 4.26
N PHE A 92 1.85 12.56 5.15
CA PHE A 92 1.32 11.28 5.58
C PHE A 92 -0.13 11.13 5.14
N ALA A 93 -0.51 9.92 4.75
CA ALA A 93 -1.91 9.53 4.61
C ALA A 93 -2.19 8.26 5.41
N LEU A 94 -3.42 8.18 5.92
CA LEU A 94 -4.01 6.95 6.44
C LEU A 94 -5.03 6.44 5.41
N ILE A 95 -4.89 5.18 5.03
CA ILE A 95 -5.89 4.42 4.29
C ILE A 95 -6.42 3.37 5.27
N PRO A 96 -7.64 3.55 5.81
CA PRO A 96 -8.21 2.61 6.76
C PRO A 96 -8.46 1.24 6.12
N ALA A 97 -8.54 0.21 6.96
CA ALA A 97 -8.98 -1.13 6.55
C ALA A 97 -10.23 -1.08 5.67
N TYR A 98 -10.25 -1.91 4.63
CA TYR A 98 -11.31 -2.00 3.60
C TYR A 98 -11.56 -0.74 2.76
N ALA A 99 -10.82 0.35 2.95
CA ALA A 99 -10.97 1.51 2.08
C ALA A 99 -10.50 1.18 0.65
N GLU A 100 -11.44 1.21 -0.29
CA GLU A 100 -11.11 1.15 -1.71
C GLU A 100 -10.34 2.40 -2.11
N HIS A 101 -9.23 2.20 -2.82
CA HIS A 101 -8.41 3.29 -3.28
C HIS A 101 -7.59 2.94 -4.53
N GLN A 102 -7.01 3.98 -5.11
CA GLN A 102 -5.95 3.92 -6.12
C GLN A 102 -4.83 4.88 -5.72
N GLU A 103 -3.59 4.45 -5.89
CA GLU A 103 -2.43 5.34 -5.93
C GLU A 103 -2.23 5.82 -7.36
N VAL A 104 -2.08 7.14 -7.53
CA VAL A 104 -2.01 7.79 -8.83
C VAL A 104 -0.77 8.69 -8.90
N ASN A 105 -0.05 8.58 -10.00
CA ASN A 105 1.02 9.48 -10.39
C ASN A 105 0.70 10.09 -11.76
N ASP A 106 0.12 11.30 -11.76
CA ASP A 106 -0.15 12.07 -12.99
C ASP A 106 1.04 12.97 -13.38
N SER A 107 2.15 12.90 -12.64
CA SER A 107 3.32 13.74 -12.87
C SER A 107 4.29 13.13 -13.88
N ASP A 108 5.27 13.94 -14.32
CA ASP A 108 6.34 13.52 -15.22
C ASP A 108 7.53 12.86 -14.50
N GLU A 109 7.48 12.75 -13.16
CA GLU A 109 8.56 12.22 -12.33
C GLU A 109 8.13 10.94 -11.60
N ASP A 110 9.10 10.08 -11.26
CA ASP A 110 8.84 8.96 -10.35
C ASP A 110 8.44 9.49 -8.96
N ILE A 111 7.35 8.94 -8.40
CA ILE A 111 7.01 9.09 -6.98
C ILE A 111 7.58 7.91 -6.18
N VAL A 112 8.00 8.17 -4.94
CA VAL A 112 8.46 7.14 -4.01
C VAL A 112 7.73 7.29 -2.70
N TRP A 113 6.95 6.27 -2.33
CA TRP A 113 6.19 6.24 -1.09
C TRP A 113 6.65 5.09 -0.20
N ILE A 114 6.69 5.34 1.10
CA ILE A 114 6.95 4.33 2.13
C ILE A 114 5.61 3.91 2.71
N ILE A 115 5.27 2.64 2.52
CA ILE A 115 3.99 2.07 2.93
C ILE A 115 4.23 1.21 4.16
N THR A 116 3.52 1.51 5.24
CA THR A 116 3.49 0.68 6.45
C THR A 116 2.08 0.14 6.64
N ARG A 117 1.94 -1.16 6.90
CA ARG A 117 0.63 -1.78 7.11
C ARG A 117 0.54 -2.50 8.43
N GLY A 118 -0.66 -2.57 9.00
CA GLY A 118 -0.97 -3.35 10.19
C GLY A 118 -1.14 -4.83 9.84
N GLY A 119 -0.05 -5.60 9.83
CA GLY A 119 -0.07 -7.02 9.52
C GLY A 119 1.34 -7.57 9.24
N ARG A 120 1.46 -8.90 9.22
CA ARG A 120 2.75 -9.57 8.98
C ARG A 120 3.23 -9.48 7.53
N ASN A 121 2.30 -9.60 6.61
CA ASN A 121 2.54 -9.61 5.17
C ASN A 121 1.46 -8.76 4.48
N PRO A 122 1.81 -7.97 3.46
CA PRO A 122 0.88 -7.05 2.82
C PRO A 122 -0.28 -7.79 2.16
N ILE A 123 -1.51 -7.37 2.46
CA ILE A 123 -2.74 -7.85 1.85
C ILE A 123 -3.16 -6.92 0.71
N VAL A 124 -3.54 -7.49 -0.44
CA VAL A 124 -4.09 -6.72 -1.57
C VAL A 124 -5.24 -7.51 -2.20
N HIS A 125 -6.42 -6.91 -2.20
CA HIS A 125 -7.59 -7.43 -2.89
C HIS A 125 -7.90 -6.52 -4.08
N ASN A 126 -7.53 -6.96 -5.28
CA ASN A 126 -7.83 -6.24 -6.52
C ASN A 126 -9.33 -6.31 -6.84
N LEU A 127 -9.90 -5.18 -7.22
CA LEU A 127 -11.31 -5.04 -7.57
C LEU A 127 -11.47 -4.84 -9.09
N ARG A 128 -12.67 -5.15 -9.60
CA ARG A 128 -13.01 -4.90 -11.01
C ARG A 128 -13.31 -3.42 -11.32
N GLY A 129 -13.38 -2.60 -10.28
CA GLY A 129 -13.73 -1.18 -10.31
C GLY A 129 -14.14 -0.72 -8.92
N TRP A 130 -14.56 0.53 -8.80
CA TRP A 130 -15.13 1.07 -7.57
C TRP A 130 -16.44 0.37 -7.23
N SER A 131 -16.62 0.00 -5.97
CA SER A 131 -17.93 -0.39 -5.49
C SER A 131 -18.87 0.81 -5.59
N ARG A 132 -20.04 0.56 -6.18
CA ARG A 132 -21.13 1.54 -6.15
C ARG A 132 -21.51 1.73 -4.68
N ALA A 133 -21.76 2.98 -4.29
CA ALA A 133 -22.27 3.26 -2.95
C ALA A 133 -23.47 2.33 -2.68
N HIS A 134 -23.33 1.42 -1.70
CA HIS A 134 -24.31 0.47 -1.15
C HIS A 134 -24.23 -1.03 -1.49
N GLU A 135 -23.16 -1.55 -2.08
CA GLU A 135 -22.95 -3.02 -2.07
C GLU A 135 -21.88 -3.40 -1.04
N ILE A 136 -22.30 -3.58 0.23
CA ILE A 136 -21.52 -4.38 1.19
C ILE A 136 -21.62 -5.82 0.69
N LEU A 137 -20.65 -6.25 -0.12
CA LEU A 137 -20.58 -7.66 -0.51
C LEU A 137 -20.15 -8.47 0.72
N PRO A 138 -20.86 -9.57 1.07
CA PRO A 138 -20.43 -10.44 2.16
C PRO A 138 -19.05 -11.03 1.84
N GLN A 139 -18.19 -11.12 2.86
CA GLN A 139 -16.87 -11.73 2.74
C GLN A 139 -16.99 -13.20 2.32
N GLU A 140 -16.78 -13.48 1.03
CA GLU A 140 -16.46 -14.84 0.59
C GLU A 140 -14.95 -15.01 0.65
N GLY A 141 -14.50 -15.86 1.56
CA GLY A 141 -13.08 -16.14 1.82
C GLY A 141 -12.38 -16.66 0.56
N ALA A 142 -11.21 -16.11 0.28
CA ALA A 142 -10.31 -16.60 -0.75
C ALA A 142 -9.34 -17.62 -0.16
N PHE A 143 -9.31 -18.82 -0.75
CA PHE A 143 -8.18 -19.75 -0.67
C PHE A 143 -6.97 -19.21 -1.45
#